data_AF-A0A5N5LIN7-F1
#
_entry.id   AF-A0A5N5LIN7-F1
#
_cell.length_a   1.000
_cell.length_b   1.000
_cell.length_c   1.000
_cell.angle_alpha   90.00
_cell.angle_beta   90.00
_cell.angle_gamma   90.00
#
_symmetry.space_group_name_H-M   'P 1'
#
loop_
_entity.id
_entity.type
_entity.pdbx_description
1 polymer ?
#
loop_
_entity_poly.entity_id
_entity_poly.type
_entity_poly.pdbx_seq_one_letter_code
_entity_poly.pdbx_strand_id
1 'polypeptide(L)'
;MPGCRRCRDTGYYKDKETCSECRGVGSKSTTETCGRCLGNGSYYENEDCRYCSGKGKVWLPQMKKWETCSGCRGAKKVEAKKSCGPCGGTGKKSKSVKCTGCNGKGTKEVEKKCTH
;
A
#
# COMPACT_ATOMS: atom_id res chain seq x y z
N MET A 1 -3.93 -51.09 -16.50
CA MET A 1 -5.07 -50.80 -17.42
C MET A 1 -4.50 -50.50 -18.79
N PRO A 2 -4.53 -51.45 -19.73
CA PRO A 2 -4.18 -51.15 -21.12
C PRO A 2 -5.21 -50.16 -21.70
N GLY A 3 -4.73 -49.03 -22.26
CA GLY A 3 -5.57 -48.11 -23.04
C GLY A 3 -6.05 -46.83 -22.33
N CYS A 4 -5.60 -46.52 -21.11
CA CYS A 4 -5.94 -45.23 -20.51
C CYS A 4 -5.15 -44.09 -21.19
N ARG A 5 -5.83 -43.33 -22.06
CA ARG A 5 -5.24 -42.25 -22.86
C ARG A 5 -4.56 -41.15 -22.02
N ARG A 6 -5.03 -40.94 -20.78
CA ARG A 6 -4.41 -40.04 -19.80
C ARG A 6 -3.07 -40.56 -19.28
N CYS A 7 -2.93 -41.87 -19.13
CA CYS A 7 -1.81 -42.51 -18.44
C CYS A 7 -0.78 -43.09 -19.40
N ARG A 8 -1.07 -43.17 -20.70
CA ARG A 8 -0.17 -43.72 -21.74
C ARG A 8 0.52 -45.02 -21.29
N ASP A 9 -0.26 -45.90 -20.64
CA ASP A 9 0.16 -47.19 -20.11
C ASP A 9 1.26 -47.17 -19.02
N THR A 10 1.63 -46.00 -18.46
CA THR A 10 2.58 -45.88 -17.34
C THR A 10 1.94 -46.06 -15.97
N GLY A 11 0.60 -46.00 -15.90
CA GLY A 11 -0.18 -46.07 -14.65
C GLY A 11 -0.26 -44.75 -13.87
N TYR A 12 0.37 -43.66 -14.34
CA TYR A 12 0.35 -42.33 -13.73
C TYR A 12 0.18 -41.24 -14.79
N TYR A 13 -0.40 -40.10 -14.41
CA TYR A 13 -0.47 -38.91 -15.27
C TYR A 13 -0.15 -37.63 -14.50
N LYS A 14 0.40 -36.65 -15.21
CA LYS A 14 0.64 -35.31 -14.67
C LYS A 14 -0.65 -34.51 -14.76
N ASP A 15 -1.06 -33.95 -13.63
CA ASP A 15 -2.19 -33.05 -13.53
C ASP A 15 -1.77 -31.72 -12.91
N LYS A 16 -2.59 -30.68 -13.08
CA LYS A 16 -2.38 -29.38 -12.43
C LYS A 16 -3.48 -29.16 -11.41
N GLU A 17 -3.09 -29.05 -10.15
CA GLU A 17 -4.01 -28.73 -9.07
C GLU A 17 -3.87 -27.28 -8.63
N THR A 18 -5.01 -26.68 -8.31
CA THR A 18 -5.08 -25.35 -7.73
C THR A 18 -4.34 -25.31 -6.40
N CYS A 19 -3.44 -24.37 -6.24
CA CYS A 19 -2.72 -24.18 -4.99
C CYS A 19 -3.67 -23.62 -3.93
N SER A 20 -4.02 -24.47 -2.96
CA SER A 20 -4.92 -24.13 -1.85
C SER A 20 -4.42 -22.95 -1.01
N GLU A 21 -3.10 -22.86 -0.79
CA GLU A 21 -2.48 -21.80 0.02
C GLU A 21 -2.75 -20.39 -0.52
N CYS A 22 -2.89 -20.22 -1.83
CA CYS A 22 -3.23 -18.94 -2.47
C CYS A 22 -4.54 -19.00 -3.23
N ARG A 23 -5.35 -20.05 -3.01
CA ARG A 23 -6.63 -20.28 -3.70
C ARG A 23 -6.55 -20.10 -5.21
N GLY A 24 -5.46 -20.55 -5.83
CA GLY A 24 -5.27 -20.45 -7.28
C GLY A 24 -4.73 -19.12 -7.80
N VAL A 25 -4.63 -18.07 -6.96
CA VAL A 25 -4.23 -16.73 -7.39
C VAL A 25 -2.73 -16.63 -7.69
N GLY A 26 -1.90 -17.46 -7.03
CA GLY A 26 -0.44 -17.41 -7.15
C GLY A 26 0.23 -16.35 -6.29
N SER A 27 -0.51 -15.43 -5.69
CA SER A 27 -0.01 -14.44 -4.75
C SER A 27 -0.91 -14.28 -3.53
N LYS A 28 -0.38 -13.66 -2.48
CA LYS A 28 -1.12 -13.23 -1.29
C LYS A 28 -0.98 -11.73 -1.16
N SER A 29 -2.10 -11.04 -0.91
CA SER A 29 -2.06 -9.63 -0.55
C SER A 29 -1.68 -9.50 0.91
N THR A 30 -0.58 -8.82 1.20
CA THR A 30 -0.19 -8.43 2.55
C THR A 30 -0.25 -6.92 2.68
N THR A 31 -0.41 -6.48 3.92
CA THR A 31 -0.42 -5.05 4.24
C THR A 31 0.73 -4.76 5.16
N GLU A 32 1.52 -3.75 4.83
CA GLU A 32 2.66 -3.30 5.63
C GLU A 32 2.46 -1.87 6.12
N THR A 33 2.98 -1.58 7.31
CA THR A 33 2.91 -0.25 7.93
C THR A 33 3.72 0.74 7.09
N CYS A 34 3.13 1.89 6.76
CA CYS A 34 3.85 2.92 6.04
C CYS A 34 4.91 3.56 6.94
N GLY A 35 6.18 3.30 6.66
CA GLY A 35 7.31 3.81 7.45
C GLY A 35 7.39 5.34 7.54
N ARG A 36 7.00 6.08 6.48
CA ARG A 36 7.06 7.55 6.48
C ARG A 36 6.13 8.21 7.50
N CYS A 37 4.97 7.60 7.77
CA CYS A 37 4.02 8.11 8.76
C CYS A 37 3.82 7.15 9.93
N LEU A 38 4.69 6.15 10.07
CA LEU A 38 4.63 5.13 11.13
C LEU A 38 3.23 4.51 11.34
N GLY A 39 2.48 4.30 10.25
CA GLY A 39 1.13 3.74 10.32
C GLY A 39 -0.01 4.73 10.56
N ASN A 40 0.29 6.00 10.84
CA ASN A 40 -0.74 6.99 11.18
C ASN A 40 -1.49 7.56 9.96
N GLY A 41 -0.97 7.37 8.75
CA GLY A 41 -1.53 7.91 7.50
C GLY A 41 -1.37 9.43 7.34
N SER A 42 -0.92 10.13 8.38
CA SER A 42 -0.67 11.57 8.36
C SER A 42 0.48 11.93 9.30
N TYR A 43 1.06 13.10 9.07
CA TYR A 43 2.09 13.68 9.94
C TYR A 43 1.86 15.19 10.08
N TYR A 44 2.41 15.77 11.14
CA TYR A 44 2.35 17.20 11.38
C TYR A 44 3.64 17.87 10.91
N GLU A 45 3.49 19.02 10.27
CA GLU A 45 4.61 19.84 9.82
C GLU A 45 4.30 21.32 10.09
N ASN A 46 5.32 22.10 10.39
CA ASN A 46 5.19 23.54 10.55
C ASN A 46 5.23 24.20 9.17
N GLU A 47 4.10 24.75 8.73
CA GLU A 47 4.01 25.56 7.52
C GLU A 47 3.99 27.04 7.84
N ASP A 48 4.44 27.87 6.90
CA ASP A 48 4.29 29.32 7.02
C ASP A 48 2.81 29.71 7.04
N CYS A 49 2.47 30.66 7.91
CA CYS A 49 1.15 31.24 7.96
C CYS A 49 0.79 31.85 6.60
N ARG A 50 -0.19 31.28 5.90
CA ARG A 50 -0.59 31.72 4.55
C ARG A 50 -1.08 33.17 4.50
N TYR A 51 -1.68 33.65 5.59
CA TYR A 51 -2.22 35.00 5.68
C TYR A 51 -1.16 36.11 5.76
N CYS A 52 0.07 35.79 6.18
CA CYS A 52 1.17 36.75 6.24
C CYS A 52 2.46 36.24 5.61
N SER A 53 2.38 35.15 4.84
CA SER A 53 3.52 34.48 4.19
C SER A 53 4.71 34.31 5.13
N GLY A 54 4.46 33.83 6.36
CA GLY A 54 5.52 33.59 7.34
C GLY A 54 6.08 34.82 8.06
N LYS A 55 5.58 36.03 7.79
CA LYS A 55 6.13 37.27 8.37
C LYS A 55 5.62 37.57 9.78
N GLY A 56 4.45 37.02 10.17
CA GLY A 56 3.77 37.29 11.43
C GLY A 56 3.10 38.67 11.50
N LYS A 57 3.39 39.56 10.55
CA LYS A 57 2.78 40.89 10.41
C LYS A 57 2.39 41.16 8.97
N VAL A 58 1.41 42.03 8.78
CA VAL A 58 0.94 42.51 7.47
C VAL A 58 1.04 44.03 7.43
N TRP A 59 1.41 44.58 6.27
CA TRP A 59 1.43 46.02 6.07
C TRP A 59 0.03 46.50 5.70
N LEU A 60 -0.47 47.52 6.40
CA LEU A 60 -1.76 48.15 6.11
C LEU A 60 -1.53 49.52 5.47
N PRO A 61 -1.63 49.66 4.13
CA PRO A 61 -1.35 50.92 3.43
C PRO A 61 -2.23 52.08 3.89
N GLN A 62 -3.51 51.81 4.19
CA GLN A 62 -4.47 52.82 4.66
C GLN A 62 -4.05 53.47 5.99
N MET A 63 -3.37 52.69 6.84
CA MET A 63 -2.94 53.12 8.17
C MET A 63 -1.44 53.44 8.23
N LYS A 64 -0.71 53.22 7.13
CA LYS A 64 0.77 53.31 7.03
C LYS A 64 1.50 52.64 8.21
N LYS A 65 1.01 51.47 8.64
CA LYS A 65 1.61 50.72 9.76
C LYS A 65 1.63 49.22 9.51
N TRP A 66 2.52 48.55 10.25
CA TRP A 66 2.53 47.09 10.37
C TRP A 66 1.58 46.64 11.47
N GLU A 67 0.70 45.71 11.15
CA GLU A 67 -0.21 45.10 12.11
C GLU A 67 0.11 43.61 12.26
N THR A 68 -0.23 43.08 13.44
CA THR A 68 -0.11 41.65 13.72
C THR A 68 -1.03 40.88 12.80
N CYS A 69 -0.51 39.82 12.16
CA CYS A 69 -1.33 38.97 11.30
C CYS A 69 -2.41 38.26 12.11
N SER A 70 -3.66 38.67 11.95
CA SER A 70 -4.80 38.10 12.70
C SER A 70 -5.04 36.63 12.34
N GLY A 71 -4.84 36.25 11.07
CA GLY A 71 -5.09 34.89 10.57
C GLY A 71 -4.29 33.79 11.25
N CYS A 72 -3.12 34.12 11.83
CA CYS A 72 -2.35 33.20 12.68
C CYS A 72 -1.94 33.84 14.01
N ARG A 73 -2.64 34.88 14.46
CA ARG A 73 -2.38 35.60 15.72
C ARG A 73 -0.90 36.01 15.91
N GLY A 74 -0.26 36.48 14.85
CA GLY A 74 1.14 36.88 14.85
C GLY A 74 2.15 35.74 14.68
N ALA A 75 1.70 34.49 14.69
CA ALA A 75 2.57 33.35 14.44
C ALA A 75 3.09 33.37 13.01
N LYS A 76 4.39 33.12 12.87
CA LYS A 76 5.04 32.97 11.58
C LYS A 76 4.74 31.61 10.97
N LYS A 77 4.74 30.56 11.80
CA LYS A 77 4.44 29.19 11.41
C LYS A 77 3.24 28.65 12.17
N VAL A 78 2.49 27.78 11.51
CA VAL A 78 1.35 27.07 12.08
C VAL A 78 1.54 25.58 11.85
N GLU A 79 1.14 24.79 12.83
CA GLU A 79 1.16 23.34 12.71
C GLU A 79 0.04 22.90 11.76
N ALA A 80 0.42 22.21 10.68
CA ALA A 80 -0.49 21.71 9.67
C ALA A 80 -0.41 20.19 9.60
N LYS A 81 -1.58 19.54 9.59
CA LYS A 81 -1.69 18.10 9.37
C LYS A 81 -1.61 17.81 7.87
N LYS A 82 -0.64 16.99 7.46
CA LYS A 82 -0.48 16.54 6.07
C LYS A 82 -0.77 15.06 5.93
N SER A 83 -1.52 14.72 4.88
CA SER A 83 -1.72 13.32 4.48
C SER A 83 -0.42 12.72 3.97
N CYS A 84 -0.13 11.48 4.36
CA CYS A 84 1.07 10.78 3.95
C CYS A 84 0.91 10.27 2.51
N GLY A 85 1.52 10.98 1.56
CA GLY A 85 1.49 10.66 0.12
C GLY A 85 1.84 9.19 -0.19
N PRO A 86 2.93 8.62 0.35
CA PRO A 86 3.33 7.25 0.03
C PRO A 86 2.32 6.14 0.38
N CYS A 87 1.36 6.39 1.28
CA CYS A 87 0.29 5.44 1.61
C CYS A 87 -1.10 5.98 1.28
N GLY A 88 -1.19 7.08 0.53
CA GLY A 88 -2.46 7.72 0.18
C GLY A 88 -3.30 8.12 1.40
N GLY A 89 -2.67 8.40 2.54
CA GLY A 89 -3.39 8.74 3.78
C GLY A 89 -3.87 7.56 4.63
N THR A 90 -3.71 6.31 4.18
CA THR A 90 -4.23 5.13 4.89
C THR A 90 -3.34 4.63 6.03
N GLY A 91 -2.08 5.06 6.06
CA GLY A 91 -1.05 4.55 6.97
C GLY A 91 -0.51 3.18 6.57
N LYS A 92 -1.02 2.57 5.49
CA LYS A 92 -0.71 1.20 5.10
C LYS A 92 -0.35 1.13 3.62
N LYS A 93 0.51 0.18 3.26
CA LYS A 93 0.80 -0.15 1.86
C LYS A 93 0.41 -1.59 1.59
N SER A 94 -0.30 -1.82 0.49
CA SER A 94 -0.61 -3.17 0.03
C SER A 94 0.54 -3.68 -0.82
N LYS A 95 0.99 -4.90 -0.55
CA LYS A 95 2.02 -5.59 -1.33
C LYS A 95 1.51 -6.96 -1.74
N SER A 96 1.75 -7.31 -3.00
CA SER A 96 1.52 -8.66 -3.49
C SER A 96 2.78 -9.48 -3.24
N VAL A 97 2.66 -10.54 -2.45
CA VAL A 97 3.76 -11.47 -2.17
C VAL A 97 3.50 -12.76 -2.92
N LYS A 98 4.54 -13.26 -3.60
CA LYS A 98 4.51 -14.53 -4.33
C LYS A 98 4.13 -15.67 -3.38
N CYS A 99 3.14 -16.49 -3.75
CA CYS A 99 2.82 -17.68 -2.98
C CYS A 99 3.96 -18.70 -3.12
N THR A 100 4.61 -19.00 -2.01
CA THR A 100 5.72 -19.97 -1.93
C THR A 100 5.25 -21.37 -2.27
N GLY A 101 4.07 -21.77 -1.79
CA GLY A 101 3.49 -23.09 -2.06
C GLY A 101 3.46 -23.47 -3.54
N CYS A 102 3.21 -22.53 -4.45
CA CYS A 102 3.16 -22.78 -5.89
C CYS A 102 4.16 -21.96 -6.71
N ASN A 103 5.16 -21.36 -6.05
CA ASN A 103 6.13 -20.48 -6.70
C ASN A 103 5.47 -19.45 -7.64
N GLY A 104 4.40 -18.80 -7.19
CA GLY A 104 3.75 -17.74 -7.95
C GLY A 104 2.81 -18.19 -9.07
N LYS A 105 2.72 -19.48 -9.35
CA LYS A 105 1.98 -20.00 -10.51
C LYS A 105 0.48 -20.15 -10.26
N GLY A 106 0.04 -20.20 -9.00
CA GLY A 106 -1.34 -20.49 -8.64
C GLY A 106 -1.70 -21.98 -8.72
N THR A 107 -0.93 -22.79 -9.44
CA THR A 107 -1.12 -24.24 -9.57
C THR A 107 0.16 -25.01 -9.25
N LYS A 108 0.03 -26.26 -8.76
CA LYS A 108 1.14 -27.21 -8.60
C LYS A 108 0.93 -28.38 -9.57
N GLU A 109 2.01 -28.86 -10.17
CA GLU A 109 1.96 -30.12 -10.94
C GLU A 109 2.00 -31.28 -9.95
N VAL A 110 1.08 -32.22 -10.11
CA VAL A 110 0.97 -33.40 -9.26
C VAL A 110 0.90 -34.65 -10.14
N GLU A 111 1.51 -35.74 -9.68
CA GLU A 111 1.38 -37.03 -10.32
C GLU A 111 0.25 -37.81 -9.68
N LYS A 112 -0.79 -38.10 -10.47
CA LYS A 112 -1.95 -38.86 -10.04
C LYS A 112 -1.86 -40.28 -10.56
N LYS A 113 -2.11 -41.24 -9.67
CA LYS A 113 -2.23 -42.64 -10.05
C LYS A 113 -3.53 -42.85 -10.79
N CYS A 114 -3.47 -43.64 -11.85
CA CYS A 114 -4.65 -44.03 -12.60
C CYS A 114 -5.39 -45.11 -11.81
N THR A 115 -6.44 -44.69 -11.12
CA THR A 115 -7.40 -45.59 -10.49
C THR A 115 -8.44 -46.03 -11.53
N HIS A 116 -8.87 -47.28 -11.39
CA HIS A 116 -9.70 -48.06 -12.30
C HIS A 116 -10.95 -47.34 -12.84
#